data_AF-A0A7C7RHM3-F1
#
_entry.id   AF-A0A7C7RHM3-F1
#
_cell.length_a   1.000
_cell.length_b   1.000
_cell.length_c   1.000
_cell.angle_alpha   90.00
_cell.angle_beta   90.00
_cell.angle_gamma   90.00
#
_symmetry.space_group_name_H-M   'P 1'
#
loop_
_entity.id
_entity.type
_entity.pdbx_description
1 polymer ?
#
loop_
_entity_poly.entity_id
_entity_poly.type
_entity_poly.pdbx_seq_one_letter_code
_entity_poly.pdbx_strand_id
1 'polypeptide(L)'
;MRFSWDVGFGSHDRMVTIKSSDFIDIHLSMPQLVFRRIEGRLNALEIGFDPMEETMDIPSELDSLQFDQVLLEFDINNGFGFSVTPDLLLTGFDSDTGDSVNILVNEKIPSHSMTTLTFDKNNSNIVEFLNNWPDRIIIRGRVYVGDAMEVSSLSSEDFITGKVRIEAPFSLSFPTNVIDTDVDTVNMNKDSREVVREDLQGGRLAAIVENHLPFGVEVEMRFSARDTMVYENPQLIIGPISIRPGEFDPETGKVISSVISNIDIELTHEDLLIFDNPEVYTGILITIPGTGGTLVRVYDSDFVGIKAYVVIRGRLGHERFTSKE
;
A
#
# COMPACT_ATOMS: atom_id res chain seq x y z
N MET A 1 37.32 6.97 -40.91
CA MET A 1 37.00 6.34 -42.20
C MET A 1 37.86 7.00 -43.28
N ARG A 2 38.69 6.25 -44.02
CA ARG A 2 39.45 6.78 -45.16
C ARG A 2 38.70 6.34 -46.42
N PHE A 3 38.05 7.28 -47.10
CA PHE A 3 37.50 7.01 -48.43
C PHE A 3 38.60 7.23 -49.46
N SER A 4 38.75 6.27 -50.36
CA SER A 4 39.61 6.35 -51.54
C SER A 4 38.72 6.05 -52.74
N TRP A 5 38.69 6.96 -53.69
CA TRP A 5 38.06 6.78 -54.99
C TRP A 5 39.12 6.87 -56.09
N ASP A 6 38.93 6.09 -57.14
CA ASP A 6 39.70 6.18 -58.38
C ASP A 6 38.71 6.51 -59.49
N VAL A 7 38.94 7.60 -60.22
CA VAL A 7 38.07 8.06 -61.29
C VAL A 7 38.87 8.00 -62.59
N GLY A 8 38.56 7.01 -63.42
CA GLY A 8 39.08 6.90 -64.77
C GLY A 8 38.22 7.70 -65.74
N PHE A 9 38.80 8.71 -66.39
CA PHE A 9 38.17 9.39 -67.52
C PHE A 9 38.65 8.75 -68.82
N GLY A 10 37.72 8.21 -69.60
CA GLY A 10 38.01 7.62 -70.92
C GLY A 10 37.13 8.24 -72.00
N SER A 11 37.72 8.86 -73.00
CA SER A 11 37.01 9.49 -74.12
C SER A 11 36.63 8.52 -75.25
N HIS A 12 36.70 7.21 -75.00
CA HIS A 12 36.35 6.13 -75.94
C HIS A 12 36.77 6.46 -77.39
N ASP A 13 38.08 6.45 -77.63
CA ASP A 13 38.79 6.69 -78.91
C ASP A 13 38.65 8.06 -79.58
N ARG A 14 38.23 9.10 -78.84
CA ARG A 14 38.27 10.50 -79.33
C ARG A 14 39.28 11.35 -78.56
N MET A 15 40.18 12.03 -79.28
CA MET A 15 41.07 13.04 -78.69
C MET A 15 40.24 14.26 -78.27
N VAL A 16 40.28 14.62 -76.99
CA VAL A 16 39.65 15.82 -76.44
C VAL A 16 40.75 16.77 -75.98
N THR A 17 40.70 18.04 -76.42
CA THR A 17 41.66 19.07 -76.00
C THR A 17 41.10 19.85 -74.82
N ILE A 18 41.73 19.71 -73.65
CA ILE A 18 41.41 20.48 -72.45
C ILE A 18 42.22 21.78 -72.49
N LYS A 19 41.55 22.92 -72.31
CA LYS A 19 42.17 24.26 -72.23
C LYS A 19 42.24 24.72 -70.78
N SER A 20 43.09 25.70 -70.49
CA SER A 20 43.25 26.28 -69.15
C SER A 20 42.00 27.00 -68.61
N SER A 21 41.01 27.25 -69.47
CA SER A 21 39.69 27.80 -69.12
C SER A 21 38.66 26.73 -68.73
N ASP A 22 38.96 25.46 -68.95
CA ASP A 22 38.01 24.38 -68.73
C ASP A 22 38.01 24.01 -67.24
N PHE A 23 36.82 23.75 -66.69
CA PHE A 23 36.64 23.25 -65.33
C PHE A 23 35.90 21.92 -65.37
N ILE A 24 36.28 21.02 -64.47
CA ILE A 24 35.61 19.74 -64.26
C ILE A 24 34.79 19.89 -62.99
N ASP A 25 33.47 19.94 -63.12
CA ASP A 25 32.56 19.90 -61.97
C ASP A 25 32.16 18.46 -61.65
N ILE A 26 32.49 18.01 -60.43
CA ILE A 26 32.11 16.69 -59.92
C ILE A 26 31.03 16.91 -58.86
N HIS A 27 29.77 16.66 -59.22
CA HIS A 27 28.66 16.67 -58.27
C HIS A 27 28.54 15.29 -57.61
N LEU A 28 28.94 15.21 -56.34
CA LEU A 28 28.80 14.01 -55.51
C LEU A 28 27.54 14.11 -54.66
N SER A 29 26.51 13.36 -55.03
CA SER A 29 25.33 13.16 -54.20
C SER A 29 25.56 11.97 -53.28
N MET A 30 25.92 12.21 -52.02
CA MET A 30 25.98 11.15 -51.01
C MET A 30 24.57 10.93 -50.43
N PRO A 31 23.99 9.72 -50.49
CA PRO A 31 22.79 9.42 -49.72
C PRO A 31 23.07 9.60 -48.22
N GLN A 32 22.03 9.86 -47.42
CA GLN A 32 22.13 10.07 -45.97
C GLN A 32 23.11 9.09 -45.32
N LEU A 33 24.19 9.61 -44.74
CA LEU A 33 25.18 8.81 -44.02
C LEU A 33 24.54 8.29 -42.73
N VAL A 34 24.36 6.98 -42.63
CA VAL A 34 23.92 6.31 -41.40
C VAL A 34 25.13 5.61 -40.80
N PHE A 35 25.55 6.05 -39.62
CA PHE A 35 26.65 5.42 -38.89
C PHE A 35 26.14 4.19 -38.13
N ARG A 36 26.74 3.02 -38.39
CA ARG A 36 26.42 1.79 -37.64
C ARG A 36 26.99 1.79 -36.21
N ARG A 37 28.16 2.41 -36.03
CA ARG A 37 28.88 2.50 -34.76
C ARG A 37 29.71 3.78 -34.73
N ILE A 38 29.66 4.49 -33.62
CA ILE A 38 30.47 5.67 -33.32
C ILE A 38 31.34 5.30 -32.13
N GLU A 39 32.64 5.62 -32.16
CA GLU A 39 33.57 5.37 -31.05
C GLU A 39 34.30 6.67 -30.72
N GLY A 40 34.42 6.99 -29.42
CA GLY A 40 35.07 8.21 -28.97
C GLY A 40 34.71 8.57 -27.54
N ARG A 41 34.99 9.83 -27.17
CA ARG A 41 34.57 10.43 -25.90
C ARG A 41 33.35 11.29 -26.15
N LEU A 42 32.28 11.06 -25.40
CA LEU A 42 31.13 11.95 -25.40
C LEU A 42 31.20 12.86 -24.18
N ASN A 43 31.16 14.16 -24.42
CA ASN A 43 31.14 15.18 -23.38
C ASN A 43 29.70 15.69 -23.21
N ALA A 44 28.91 14.98 -22.38
CA ALA A 44 27.53 15.34 -22.06
C ALA A 44 26.67 15.66 -23.29
N LEU A 45 26.53 14.70 -24.21
CA LEU A 45 25.62 14.86 -25.33
C LEU A 45 24.18 14.99 -24.80
N GLU A 46 23.58 16.16 -25.02
CA GLU A 46 22.20 16.45 -24.64
C GLU A 46 21.23 15.83 -25.66
N ILE A 47 20.35 14.97 -25.16
CA ILE A 47 19.27 14.34 -25.93
C ILE A 47 17.95 14.81 -25.32
N GLY A 48 17.19 15.58 -26.10
CA GLY A 48 15.80 15.90 -25.79
C GLY A 48 14.86 14.85 -26.38
N PHE A 49 13.72 14.65 -25.75
CA PHE A 49 12.61 13.89 -26.29
C PHE A 49 11.31 14.66 -26.08
N ASP A 50 10.32 14.38 -26.92
CA ASP A 50 9.00 14.98 -26.81
C ASP A 50 8.34 14.53 -25.49
N PRO A 51 7.59 15.42 -24.81
CA PRO A 51 6.85 15.06 -23.61
C PRO A 51 6.04 13.78 -23.79
N MET A 52 6.17 12.86 -22.84
CA MET A 52 5.36 11.66 -22.77
C MET A 52 4.21 11.90 -21.79
N GLU A 53 3.03 11.41 -22.12
CA GLU A 53 1.84 11.51 -21.27
C GLU A 53 1.22 10.12 -21.13
N GLU A 54 0.95 9.72 -19.89
CA GLU A 54 0.30 8.47 -19.54
C GLU A 54 -0.91 8.76 -18.65
N THR A 55 -2.04 8.13 -18.93
CA THR A 55 -3.25 8.23 -18.10
C THR A 55 -3.21 7.15 -17.02
N MET A 56 -3.60 7.52 -15.80
CA MET A 56 -3.71 6.60 -14.68
C MET A 56 -5.17 6.48 -14.27
N ASP A 57 -5.66 5.23 -14.17
CA ASP A 57 -7.02 4.93 -13.73
C ASP A 57 -6.96 4.41 -12.30
N ILE A 58 -7.21 5.30 -11.34
CA ILE A 58 -7.29 4.94 -9.93
C ILE A 58 -8.76 4.70 -9.57
N PRO A 59 -9.10 3.54 -8.96
CA PRO A 59 -10.47 3.28 -8.52
C PRO A 59 -10.95 4.30 -7.48
N SER A 60 -12.12 4.89 -7.72
CA SER A 60 -12.77 5.88 -6.84
C SER A 60 -13.07 5.38 -5.42
N GLU A 61 -13.14 4.06 -5.23
CA GLU A 61 -13.29 3.46 -3.90
C GLU A 61 -12.10 3.73 -2.99
N LEU A 62 -10.96 4.16 -3.56
CA LEU A 62 -9.74 4.48 -2.84
C LEU A 62 -9.65 5.96 -2.42
N ASP A 63 -10.60 6.83 -2.80
CA ASP A 63 -10.54 8.29 -2.52
C ASP A 63 -10.44 8.64 -1.03
N SER A 64 -10.95 7.76 -0.16
CA SER A 64 -10.87 7.91 1.30
C SER A 64 -9.53 7.47 1.91
N LEU A 65 -8.65 6.87 1.10
CA LEU A 65 -7.35 6.38 1.53
C LEU A 65 -6.33 7.51 1.48
N GLN A 66 -5.29 7.41 2.30
CA GLN A 66 -4.12 8.27 2.13
C GLN A 66 -2.86 7.43 2.22
N PHE A 67 -1.91 7.75 1.36
CA PHE A 67 -0.59 7.17 1.41
C PHE A 67 0.24 7.92 2.44
N ASP A 68 0.91 7.20 3.33
CA ASP A 68 1.85 7.76 4.31
C ASP A 68 3.30 7.36 4.01
N GLN A 69 3.48 6.24 3.32
CA GLN A 69 4.73 5.77 2.76
C GLN A 69 4.47 5.24 1.36
N VAL A 70 5.35 5.62 0.45
CA VAL A 70 5.36 5.15 -0.93
C VAL A 70 6.81 4.95 -1.31
N LEU A 71 7.07 3.85 -2.00
CA LEU A 71 8.34 3.53 -2.62
C LEU A 71 8.14 3.50 -4.13
N LEU A 72 8.86 4.36 -4.86
CA LEU A 72 8.91 4.35 -6.32
C LEU A 72 10.30 3.89 -6.75
N GLU A 73 10.36 2.82 -7.53
CA GLU A 73 11.59 2.26 -8.07
C GLU A 73 11.60 2.37 -9.59
N PHE A 74 12.71 2.88 -10.14
CA PHE A 74 13.02 2.79 -11.56
C PHE A 74 14.16 1.82 -11.78
N ASP A 75 13.84 0.64 -12.30
CA ASP A 75 14.82 -0.34 -12.72
C ASP A 75 15.27 -0.01 -14.15
N ILE A 76 16.48 0.50 -14.29
CA ILE A 76 17.04 0.95 -15.58
C ILE A 76 18.20 0.05 -15.96
N ASN A 77 18.12 -0.52 -17.17
CA ASN A 77 19.23 -1.20 -17.82
C ASN A 77 19.80 -0.28 -18.90
N ASN A 78 20.99 0.25 -18.66
CA ASN A 78 21.71 1.06 -19.62
C ASN A 78 22.60 0.17 -20.49
N GLY A 79 22.14 -0.13 -21.71
CA GLY A 79 22.92 -0.86 -22.71
C GLY A 79 24.02 -0.04 -23.36
N PHE A 80 24.04 1.29 -23.18
CA PHE A 80 25.03 2.16 -23.81
C PHE A 80 26.41 1.98 -23.19
N GLY A 81 27.43 2.13 -24.02
CA GLY A 81 28.81 2.21 -23.58
C GLY A 81 29.17 3.50 -22.82
N PHE A 82 28.22 4.42 -22.62
CA PHE A 82 28.41 5.66 -21.90
C PHE A 82 27.44 5.74 -20.71
N SER A 83 27.87 6.43 -19.65
CA SER A 83 26.97 6.81 -18.58
C SER A 83 25.90 7.80 -19.06
N VAL A 84 24.76 7.78 -18.38
CA VAL A 84 23.56 8.52 -18.74
C VAL A 84 23.08 9.26 -17.51
N THR A 85 22.88 10.57 -17.62
CA THR A 85 22.33 11.39 -16.53
C THR A 85 21.00 11.97 -16.99
N PRO A 86 19.87 11.47 -16.48
CA PRO A 86 18.58 12.09 -16.72
C PRO A 86 18.51 13.47 -16.05
N ASP A 87 17.67 14.34 -16.59
CA ASP A 87 17.16 15.56 -15.96
C ASP A 87 15.69 15.62 -16.32
N LEU A 88 14.91 14.74 -15.67
CA LEU A 88 13.51 14.48 -15.99
C LEU A 88 12.62 14.98 -14.87
N LEU A 89 11.55 15.66 -15.26
CA LEU A 89 10.46 16.06 -14.40
C LEU A 89 9.25 15.19 -14.71
N LEU A 90 8.83 14.39 -13.73
CA LEU A 90 7.56 13.68 -13.75
C LEU A 90 6.53 14.56 -13.04
N THR A 91 5.47 14.94 -13.73
CA THR A 91 4.39 15.76 -13.19
C THR A 91 3.10 14.95 -13.15
N GLY A 92 2.55 14.73 -11.96
CA GLY A 92 1.22 14.18 -11.76
C GLY A 92 0.21 15.31 -11.76
N PHE A 93 -0.84 15.21 -12.57
CA PHE A 93 -1.93 16.17 -12.67
C PHE A 93 -3.24 15.54 -12.23
N ASP A 94 -3.99 16.28 -11.43
CA ASP A 94 -5.40 16.01 -11.15
C ASP A 94 -6.25 16.98 -12.00
N SER A 95 -7.05 16.46 -12.92
CA SER A 95 -7.89 17.32 -13.77
C SER A 95 -9.09 17.92 -13.06
N ASP A 96 -9.55 17.31 -11.97
CA ASP A 96 -10.72 17.75 -11.23
C ASP A 96 -10.40 18.97 -10.37
N THR A 97 -9.24 18.97 -9.71
CA THR A 97 -8.77 20.11 -8.91
C THR A 97 -7.90 21.08 -9.71
N GLY A 98 -7.19 20.59 -10.73
CA GLY A 98 -6.17 21.33 -11.46
C GLY A 98 -4.80 21.37 -10.75
N ASP A 99 -4.66 20.67 -9.62
CA ASP A 99 -3.41 20.61 -8.86
C ASP A 99 -2.38 19.68 -9.52
N SER A 100 -1.10 19.94 -9.24
CA SER A 100 -0.02 19.14 -9.81
C SER A 100 1.18 19.01 -8.86
N VAL A 101 1.79 17.83 -8.87
CA VAL A 101 2.96 17.51 -8.03
C VAL A 101 4.08 16.96 -8.91
N ASN A 102 5.32 17.31 -8.57
CA ASN A 102 6.50 16.97 -9.36
C ASN A 102 7.46 16.03 -8.65
N ILE A 103 8.06 15.10 -9.40
CA ILE A 103 9.19 14.26 -9.00
C ILE A 103 10.34 14.52 -9.97
N LEU A 104 11.53 14.83 -9.43
CA LEU A 104 12.74 15.04 -10.22
C LEU A 104 13.56 13.75 -10.26
N VAL A 105 13.94 13.31 -11.46
CA VAL A 105 14.84 12.18 -11.69
C VAL A 105 16.11 12.69 -12.34
N ASN A 106 17.19 12.73 -11.57
CA ASN A 106 18.47 13.31 -11.99
C ASN A 106 19.72 12.50 -11.59
N GLU A 107 19.54 11.22 -11.27
CA GLU A 107 20.63 10.35 -10.82
C GLU A 107 21.40 9.73 -11.98
N LYS A 108 22.75 9.78 -11.92
CA LYS A 108 23.64 9.22 -12.94
C LYS A 108 23.53 7.70 -12.99
N ILE A 109 23.25 7.17 -14.17
CA ILE A 109 23.21 5.75 -14.50
C ILE A 109 24.53 5.37 -15.19
N PRO A 110 25.36 4.48 -14.62
CA PRO A 110 26.62 4.05 -15.22
C PRO A 110 26.43 3.38 -16.60
N SER A 111 27.50 3.30 -17.39
CA SER A 111 27.50 2.54 -18.65
C SER A 111 27.36 1.04 -18.41
N HIS A 112 26.67 0.32 -19.29
CA HIS A 112 26.52 -1.15 -19.22
C HIS A 112 26.09 -1.65 -17.83
N SER A 113 25.18 -0.94 -17.17
CA SER A 113 24.73 -1.27 -15.82
C SER A 113 23.22 -1.50 -15.75
N MET A 114 22.84 -2.28 -14.73
CA MET A 114 21.49 -2.30 -14.20
C MET A 114 21.49 -1.48 -12.92
N THR A 115 20.62 -0.48 -12.84
CA THR A 115 20.56 0.49 -11.75
C THR A 115 19.12 0.65 -11.32
N THR A 116 18.86 0.53 -10.02
CA THR A 116 17.56 0.86 -9.43
C THR A 116 17.67 2.23 -8.79
N LEU A 117 16.88 3.19 -9.28
CA LEU A 117 16.70 4.49 -8.63
C LEU A 117 15.51 4.39 -7.68
N THR A 118 15.67 4.84 -6.44
CA THR A 118 14.67 4.66 -5.39
C THR A 118 14.22 6.01 -4.85
N PHE A 119 12.91 6.25 -4.90
CA PHE A 119 12.27 7.47 -4.44
C PHE A 119 11.28 7.15 -3.32
N ASP A 120 11.43 7.83 -2.20
CA ASP A 120 10.59 7.71 -1.02
C ASP A 120 10.26 9.10 -0.45
N LYS A 121 9.58 9.14 0.70
CA LYS A 121 9.23 10.40 1.39
C LYS A 121 10.43 11.24 1.87
N ASN A 122 11.62 10.64 1.94
CA ASN A 122 12.81 11.28 2.49
C ASN A 122 13.63 11.97 1.40
N ASN A 123 13.54 11.50 0.15
CA ASN A 123 14.29 12.04 -0.97
C ASN A 123 13.43 12.58 -2.13
N SER A 124 12.10 12.52 -2.02
CA SER A 124 11.18 12.95 -3.07
C SER A 124 9.80 13.35 -2.54
N ASN A 125 8.96 13.91 -3.41
CA ASN A 125 7.58 14.25 -3.12
C ASN A 125 6.61 13.11 -3.47
N ILE A 126 7.06 11.85 -3.56
CA ILE A 126 6.24 10.73 -4.03
C ILE A 126 4.93 10.51 -3.24
N VAL A 127 4.94 10.79 -1.94
CA VAL A 127 3.74 10.67 -1.09
C VAL A 127 2.71 11.75 -1.46
N GLU A 128 3.15 12.99 -1.61
CA GLU A 128 2.28 14.09 -2.08
C GLU A 128 1.80 13.82 -3.51
N PHE A 129 2.68 13.29 -4.36
CA PHE A 129 2.38 12.95 -5.74
C PHE A 129 1.23 11.94 -5.86
N LEU A 130 1.24 10.85 -5.07
CA LEU A 130 0.13 9.89 -5.10
C LEU A 130 -1.12 10.39 -4.37
N ASN A 131 -0.98 11.16 -3.29
CA ASN A 131 -2.13 11.75 -2.58
C ASN A 131 -2.79 12.92 -3.33
N ASN A 132 -2.14 13.46 -4.37
CA ASN A 132 -2.78 14.35 -5.34
C ASN A 132 -3.68 13.59 -6.32
N TRP A 133 -3.85 12.27 -6.16
CA TRP A 133 -4.70 11.42 -7.00
C TRP A 133 -4.62 11.73 -8.50
N PRO A 134 -3.41 11.76 -9.09
CA PRO A 134 -3.26 12.26 -10.45
C PRO A 134 -3.93 11.30 -11.45
N ASP A 135 -4.72 11.86 -12.37
CA ASP A 135 -5.30 11.11 -13.48
C ASP A 135 -4.36 11.04 -14.70
N ARG A 136 -3.32 11.87 -14.70
CA ARG A 136 -2.33 11.96 -15.78
C ARG A 136 -0.95 12.18 -15.23
N ILE A 137 0.03 11.51 -15.82
CA ILE A 137 1.44 11.68 -15.55
C ILE A 137 2.11 12.16 -16.83
N ILE A 138 2.80 13.30 -16.75
CA ILE A 138 3.57 13.87 -17.85
C ILE A 138 5.05 13.82 -17.52
N ILE A 139 5.84 13.24 -18.42
CA ILE A 139 7.31 13.17 -18.31
C ILE A 139 7.92 14.15 -19.29
N ARG A 140 8.72 15.09 -18.79
CA ARG A 140 9.45 16.07 -19.62
C ARG A 140 10.89 16.15 -19.18
N GLY A 141 11.78 16.48 -20.10
CA GLY A 141 13.15 16.79 -19.73
C GLY A 141 14.14 16.37 -20.79
N ARG A 142 15.36 16.13 -20.33
CA ARG A 142 16.50 15.82 -21.17
C ARG A 142 17.35 14.75 -20.54
N VAL A 143 18.21 14.16 -21.36
CA VAL A 143 19.15 13.14 -20.93
C VAL A 143 20.53 13.53 -21.44
N TYR A 144 21.54 13.47 -20.58
CA TYR A 144 22.93 13.75 -20.92
C TYR A 144 23.72 12.45 -21.00
N VAL A 145 24.39 12.21 -22.13
CA VAL A 145 25.16 10.99 -22.39
C VAL A 145 26.66 11.26 -22.39
N GLY A 146 27.39 10.54 -21.56
CA GLY A 146 28.85 10.61 -21.41
C GLY A 146 29.33 11.75 -20.50
N ASP A 147 30.56 11.62 -20.02
CA ASP A 147 31.20 12.53 -19.05
C ASP A 147 32.58 13.02 -19.49
N ALA A 148 32.92 12.85 -20.78
CA ALA A 148 34.22 13.11 -21.40
C ALA A 148 35.41 12.27 -20.89
N MET A 149 35.22 11.45 -19.85
CA MET A 149 36.28 10.70 -19.19
C MET A 149 36.50 9.32 -19.81
N GLU A 150 35.47 8.73 -20.38
CA GLU A 150 35.52 7.38 -20.95
C GLU A 150 35.53 7.40 -22.48
N VAL A 151 36.36 6.54 -23.08
CA VAL A 151 36.28 6.22 -24.51
C VAL A 151 35.39 5.01 -24.63
N SER A 152 34.30 5.14 -25.38
CA SER A 152 33.39 4.02 -25.61
C SER A 152 32.76 4.09 -26.99
N SER A 153 31.90 3.13 -27.30
CA SER A 153 31.17 3.11 -28.55
C SER A 153 29.67 3.10 -28.36
N LEU A 154 28.97 3.77 -29.27
CA LEU A 154 27.53 3.76 -29.41
C LEU A 154 27.18 3.10 -30.75
N SER A 155 26.26 2.16 -30.74
CA SER A 155 25.74 1.48 -31.92
C SER A 155 24.22 1.64 -32.04
N SER A 156 23.68 1.38 -33.23
CA SER A 156 22.23 1.33 -33.43
C SER A 156 21.53 0.15 -32.75
N GLU A 157 22.31 -0.79 -32.20
CA GLU A 157 21.80 -1.97 -31.47
C GLU A 157 21.74 -1.70 -29.95
N ASP A 158 22.35 -0.60 -29.48
CA ASP A 158 22.35 -0.26 -28.07
C ASP A 158 21.01 0.40 -27.71
N PHE A 159 20.42 0.02 -26.57
CA PHE A 159 19.17 0.58 -26.08
C PHE A 159 19.22 0.76 -24.56
N ILE A 160 18.40 1.68 -24.07
CA ILE A 160 18.10 1.81 -22.64
C ILE A 160 16.68 1.27 -22.44
N THR A 161 16.53 0.36 -21.50
CA THR A 161 15.20 -0.13 -21.06
C THR A 161 14.99 0.23 -19.61
N GLY A 162 13.77 0.65 -19.28
CA GLY A 162 13.36 0.95 -17.91
C GLY A 162 12.10 0.20 -17.54
N LYS A 163 11.98 -0.17 -16.27
CA LYS A 163 10.73 -0.61 -15.65
C LYS A 163 10.45 0.27 -14.43
N VAL A 164 9.20 0.66 -14.27
CA VAL A 164 8.73 1.41 -13.11
C VAL A 164 7.97 0.48 -12.18
N ARG A 165 8.24 0.56 -10.89
CA ARG A 165 7.49 -0.12 -9.83
C ARG A 165 7.11 0.88 -8.75
N ILE A 166 5.84 0.86 -8.36
CA ILE A 166 5.34 1.64 -7.23
C ILE A 166 4.86 0.65 -6.18
N GLU A 167 5.34 0.81 -4.95
CA GLU A 167 4.84 0.12 -3.77
C GLU A 167 4.27 1.14 -2.80
N ALA A 168 2.98 1.06 -2.53
CA ALA A 168 2.30 1.99 -1.65
C ALA A 168 1.46 1.19 -0.66
N PRO A 169 1.96 0.91 0.56
CA PRO A 169 1.11 0.38 1.62
C PRO A 169 0.00 1.40 1.90
N PHE A 170 -1.26 0.95 1.84
CA PHE A 170 -2.39 1.80 2.17
C PHE A 170 -2.39 2.08 3.67
N SER A 171 -2.54 3.36 4.01
CA SER A 171 -2.89 3.76 5.36
C SER A 171 -4.27 4.39 5.34
N LEU A 172 -5.04 4.06 6.35
CA LEU A 172 -6.45 4.39 6.43
C LEU A 172 -6.66 5.39 7.57
N SER A 173 -7.47 6.40 7.33
CA SER A 173 -8.21 7.04 8.42
C SER A 173 -9.68 6.69 8.24
N PHE A 174 -10.37 6.39 9.32
CA PHE A 174 -11.78 6.03 9.27
C PHE A 174 -12.53 6.67 10.45
N PRO A 175 -13.81 7.02 10.26
CA PRO A 175 -14.64 7.49 11.34
C PRO A 175 -14.90 6.37 12.35
N THR A 176 -15.55 6.71 13.47
CA THR A 176 -16.05 5.69 14.39
C THR A 176 -16.91 4.69 13.64
N ASN A 177 -16.66 3.41 13.87
CA ASN A 177 -17.42 2.32 13.26
C ASN A 177 -17.82 1.30 14.33
N VAL A 178 -18.94 0.61 14.09
CA VAL A 178 -19.50 -0.37 15.00
C VAL A 178 -19.69 -1.68 14.23
N ILE A 179 -19.20 -2.77 14.81
CA ILE A 179 -19.28 -4.11 14.24
C ILE A 179 -20.07 -4.99 15.20
N ASP A 180 -21.16 -5.57 14.70
CA ASP A 180 -21.95 -6.57 15.41
C ASP A 180 -21.49 -7.97 14.99
N THR A 181 -21.29 -8.86 15.96
CA THR A 181 -21.05 -10.28 15.65
C THR A 181 -22.35 -11.00 15.32
N ASP A 182 -22.23 -12.21 14.78
CA ASP A 182 -23.38 -13.10 14.75
C ASP A 182 -23.89 -13.39 16.17
N VAL A 183 -25.21 -13.56 16.29
CA VAL A 183 -25.85 -13.94 17.55
C VAL A 183 -25.59 -15.42 17.82
N ASP A 184 -25.08 -15.72 19.02
CA ASP A 184 -24.89 -17.08 19.52
C ASP A 184 -25.92 -17.44 20.59
N THR A 185 -26.11 -18.74 20.86
CA THR A 185 -27.09 -19.25 21.82
C THR A 185 -26.43 -19.98 22.98
N VAL A 186 -26.67 -19.50 24.19
CA VAL A 186 -26.30 -20.13 25.45
C VAL A 186 -27.47 -20.95 25.99
N ASN A 187 -27.29 -22.27 26.04
CA ASN A 187 -28.30 -23.19 26.54
C ASN A 187 -28.18 -23.37 28.06
N MET A 188 -29.25 -23.07 28.79
CA MET A 188 -29.33 -23.18 30.24
C MET A 188 -30.06 -24.46 30.66
N ASN A 189 -29.33 -25.39 31.26
CA ASN A 189 -29.93 -26.61 31.80
C ASN A 189 -30.82 -26.31 33.02
N LYS A 190 -31.66 -27.28 33.42
CA LYS A 190 -32.62 -27.08 34.52
C LYS A 190 -31.93 -26.77 35.86
N ASP A 191 -30.87 -27.49 36.18
CA ASP A 191 -30.16 -27.38 37.46
C ASP A 191 -29.52 -25.99 37.60
N SER A 192 -28.87 -25.49 36.54
CA SER A 192 -28.30 -24.14 36.50
C SER A 192 -29.37 -23.07 36.66
N ARG A 193 -30.56 -23.26 36.09
CA ARG A 193 -31.69 -22.34 36.26
C ARG A 193 -32.31 -22.39 37.64
N GLU A 194 -32.39 -23.57 38.25
CA GLU A 194 -32.83 -23.72 39.64
C GLU A 194 -31.89 -22.99 40.61
N VAL A 195 -30.57 -23.07 40.37
CA VAL A 195 -29.58 -22.29 41.12
C VAL A 195 -29.81 -20.78 40.96
N VAL A 196 -30.10 -20.30 39.73
CA VAL A 196 -30.42 -18.88 39.50
C VAL A 196 -31.69 -18.44 40.23
N ARG A 197 -32.72 -19.30 40.30
CA ARG A 197 -34.01 -18.99 40.93
C ARG A 197 -34.00 -19.04 42.45
N GLU A 198 -33.38 -20.07 43.03
CA GLU A 198 -33.63 -20.42 44.44
C GLU A 198 -32.40 -20.20 45.35
N ASP A 199 -31.19 -20.35 44.81
CA ASP A 199 -29.96 -20.43 45.62
C ASP A 199 -28.82 -19.52 45.11
N LEU A 200 -29.16 -18.45 44.39
CA LEU A 200 -28.21 -17.55 43.76
C LEU A 200 -27.38 -16.77 44.80
N GLN A 201 -26.08 -17.03 44.84
CA GLN A 201 -25.13 -16.30 45.69
C GLN A 201 -24.45 -15.15 44.96
N GLY A 202 -24.31 -15.27 43.64
CA GLY A 202 -23.74 -14.24 42.78
C GLY A 202 -23.19 -14.86 41.51
N GLY A 203 -22.62 -14.02 40.66
CA GLY A 203 -22.01 -14.47 39.43
C GLY A 203 -20.95 -13.49 38.96
N ARG A 204 -20.16 -13.93 37.98
CA ARG A 204 -19.21 -13.05 37.31
C ARG A 204 -19.16 -13.40 35.83
N LEU A 205 -18.94 -12.40 35.01
CA LEU A 205 -18.46 -12.60 33.65
C LEU A 205 -16.93 -12.63 33.71
N ALA A 206 -16.35 -13.68 33.15
CA ALA A 206 -14.93 -13.74 32.88
C ALA A 206 -14.71 -13.76 31.36
N ALA A 207 -13.90 -12.84 30.85
CA ALA A 207 -13.55 -12.79 29.44
C ALA A 207 -12.05 -12.54 29.23
N ILE A 208 -11.54 -13.08 28.13
CA ILE A 208 -10.20 -12.82 27.62
C ILE A 208 -10.40 -12.18 26.27
N VAL A 209 -9.98 -10.91 26.15
CA VAL A 209 -10.01 -10.17 24.91
C VAL A 209 -8.57 -9.96 24.43
N GLU A 210 -8.29 -10.43 23.23
CA GLU A 210 -7.03 -10.25 22.54
C GLU A 210 -7.23 -9.23 21.43
N ASN A 211 -6.49 -8.12 21.47
CA ASN A 211 -6.48 -7.13 20.41
C ASN A 211 -5.13 -7.15 19.69
N HIS A 212 -5.14 -7.54 18.42
CA HIS A 212 -4.02 -7.48 17.48
C HIS A 212 -4.28 -6.40 16.41
N LEU A 213 -5.04 -5.35 16.72
CA LEU A 213 -5.13 -4.15 15.89
C LEU A 213 -4.14 -3.09 16.38
N PRO A 214 -3.62 -2.23 15.48
CA PRO A 214 -2.74 -1.11 15.87
C PRO A 214 -3.49 0.06 16.53
N PHE A 215 -4.80 -0.07 16.72
CA PHE A 215 -5.65 0.87 17.43
C PHE A 215 -6.48 0.15 18.52
N GLY A 216 -6.93 0.91 19.50
CA GLY A 216 -7.81 0.40 20.55
C GLY A 216 -9.22 0.15 20.04
N VAL A 217 -9.93 -0.75 20.72
CA VAL A 217 -11.34 -1.07 20.45
C VAL A 217 -12.12 -1.06 21.76
N GLU A 218 -13.42 -0.84 21.69
CA GLU A 218 -14.32 -1.02 22.82
C GLU A 218 -15.22 -2.22 22.56
N VAL A 219 -15.36 -3.08 23.56
CA VAL A 219 -16.15 -4.30 23.47
C VAL A 219 -17.32 -4.23 24.42
N GLU A 220 -18.51 -4.49 23.92
CA GLU A 220 -19.74 -4.60 24.68
C GLU A 220 -20.37 -5.98 24.41
N MET A 221 -20.72 -6.70 25.48
CA MET A 221 -21.42 -7.98 25.39
C MET A 221 -22.89 -7.78 25.72
N ARG A 222 -23.77 -8.21 24.82
CA ARG A 222 -25.21 -8.05 24.92
C ARG A 222 -25.89 -9.39 25.03
N PHE A 223 -26.88 -9.49 25.90
CA PHE A 223 -27.64 -10.71 26.10
C PHE A 223 -29.15 -10.44 26.05
N SER A 224 -29.90 -11.39 25.50
CA SER A 224 -31.36 -11.34 25.44
C SER A 224 -31.96 -12.74 25.47
N ALA A 225 -33.17 -12.90 25.98
CA ALA A 225 -33.96 -14.13 25.86
C ALA A 225 -34.59 -14.30 24.47
N ARG A 226 -34.41 -13.33 23.56
CA ARG A 226 -34.84 -13.40 22.16
C ARG A 226 -33.70 -12.98 21.24
N ASP A 227 -33.42 -13.80 20.24
CA ASP A 227 -32.37 -13.60 19.23
C ASP A 227 -32.43 -12.22 18.56
N THR A 228 -33.62 -11.81 18.12
CA THR A 228 -33.91 -10.54 17.44
C THR A 228 -33.69 -9.31 18.32
N MET A 229 -33.65 -9.48 19.64
CA MET A 229 -33.59 -8.37 20.58
C MET A 229 -32.17 -8.10 21.10
N VAL A 230 -31.17 -8.92 20.73
CA VAL A 230 -29.78 -8.80 21.23
C VAL A 230 -29.19 -7.42 20.93
N TYR A 231 -29.41 -6.89 19.73
CA TYR A 231 -28.88 -5.58 19.33
C TYR A 231 -29.89 -4.44 19.44
N GLU A 232 -31.20 -4.73 19.40
CA GLU A 232 -32.27 -3.72 19.43
C GLU A 232 -32.62 -3.26 20.86
N ASN A 233 -32.79 -4.20 21.79
CA ASN A 233 -33.14 -3.91 23.18
C ASN A 233 -32.69 -5.08 24.07
N PRO A 234 -31.37 -5.20 24.33
CA PRO A 234 -30.82 -6.26 25.16
C PRO A 234 -31.32 -6.17 26.60
N GLN A 235 -31.42 -7.32 27.25
CA GLN A 235 -31.83 -7.41 28.65
C GLN A 235 -30.64 -7.28 29.62
N LEU A 236 -29.43 -7.57 29.14
CA LEU A 236 -28.19 -7.37 29.88
C LEU A 236 -27.12 -6.84 28.93
N ILE A 237 -26.42 -5.79 29.37
CA ILE A 237 -25.29 -5.18 28.66
C ILE A 237 -24.09 -5.19 29.62
N ILE A 238 -22.97 -5.73 29.16
CA ILE A 238 -21.70 -5.71 29.90
C ILE A 238 -20.67 -4.99 29.04
N GLY A 239 -20.32 -3.78 29.45
CA GLY A 239 -19.43 -2.89 28.72
C GLY A 239 -19.91 -1.43 28.73
N PRO A 240 -19.31 -0.56 27.90
CA PRO A 240 -18.17 -0.85 27.03
C PRO A 240 -16.88 -1.09 27.83
N ILE A 241 -16.06 -2.04 27.37
CA ILE A 241 -14.73 -2.30 27.92
C ILE A 241 -13.69 -1.86 26.90
N SER A 242 -12.90 -0.84 27.23
CA SER A 242 -11.84 -0.34 26.36
C SER A 242 -10.62 -1.27 26.38
N ILE A 243 -10.24 -1.74 25.20
CA ILE A 243 -9.07 -2.59 24.96
C ILE A 243 -8.02 -1.76 24.24
N ARG A 244 -6.81 -1.75 24.76
CA ARG A 244 -5.69 -0.99 24.18
C ARG A 244 -5.26 -1.60 22.83
N PRO A 245 -4.64 -0.80 21.95
CA PRO A 245 -3.99 -1.32 20.75
C PRO A 245 -2.94 -2.38 21.08
N GLY A 246 -2.69 -3.29 20.13
CA GLY A 246 -1.51 -4.12 20.11
C GLY A 246 -0.23 -3.29 20.07
N GLU A 247 0.90 -3.90 20.44
CA GLU A 247 2.21 -3.29 20.24
C GLU A 247 2.56 -3.41 18.75
N PHE A 248 2.93 -2.30 18.12
CA PHE A 248 3.27 -2.26 16.69
C PHE A 248 4.60 -1.56 16.45
N ASP A 249 5.23 -1.92 15.35
CA ASP A 249 6.45 -1.29 14.87
C ASP A 249 6.11 0.10 14.28
N PRO A 250 6.70 1.20 14.77
CA PRO A 250 6.36 2.55 14.31
C PRO A 250 6.84 2.86 12.88
N GLU A 251 7.81 2.11 12.34
CA GLU A 251 8.29 2.30 10.96
C GLU A 251 7.37 1.59 9.97
N THR A 252 6.99 0.36 10.27
CA THR A 252 6.18 -0.46 9.37
C THR A 252 4.68 -0.33 9.62
N GLY A 253 4.26 0.04 10.83
CA GLY A 253 2.87 0.05 11.29
C GLY A 253 2.31 -1.35 11.59
N LYS A 254 3.13 -2.40 11.49
CA LYS A 254 2.71 -3.78 11.69
C LYS A 254 2.66 -4.12 13.18
N VAL A 255 1.58 -4.74 13.62
CA VAL A 255 1.45 -5.24 14.99
C VAL A 255 2.42 -6.41 15.20
N ILE A 256 3.28 -6.29 16.21
CA ILE A 256 4.30 -7.28 16.59
C ILE A 256 3.86 -8.15 17.77
N SER A 257 2.91 -7.67 18.57
CA SER A 257 2.35 -8.42 19.70
C SER A 257 0.94 -7.95 20.04
N SER A 258 0.03 -8.90 20.24
CA SER A 258 -1.32 -8.61 20.75
C SER A 258 -1.27 -8.03 22.17
N VAL A 259 -2.28 -7.24 22.52
CA VAL A 259 -2.63 -6.96 23.92
C VAL A 259 -3.71 -7.93 24.37
N ILE A 260 -3.44 -8.65 25.46
CA ILE A 260 -4.40 -9.55 26.11
C ILE A 260 -4.95 -8.86 27.36
N SER A 261 -6.27 -8.70 27.40
CA SER A 261 -7.00 -8.12 28.53
C SER A 261 -7.86 -9.21 29.17
N ASN A 262 -7.60 -9.48 30.45
CA ASN A 262 -8.44 -10.36 31.27
C ASN A 262 -9.49 -9.50 31.98
N ILE A 263 -10.75 -9.78 31.69
CA ILE A 263 -11.92 -9.05 32.17
C ILE A 263 -12.61 -9.95 33.19
N ASP A 264 -12.84 -9.41 34.37
CA ASP A 264 -13.58 -10.08 35.45
C ASP A 264 -14.56 -9.05 36.02
N ILE A 265 -15.84 -9.24 35.73
CA ILE A 265 -16.91 -8.31 36.12
C ILE A 265 -17.90 -9.08 36.98
N GLU A 266 -18.08 -8.63 38.22
CA GLU A 266 -19.14 -9.16 39.10
C GLU A 266 -20.51 -8.79 38.53
N LEU A 267 -21.40 -9.77 38.48
CA LEU A 267 -22.77 -9.61 38.01
C LEU A 267 -23.70 -9.51 39.22
N THR A 268 -24.60 -8.53 39.17
CA THR A 268 -25.62 -8.36 40.20
C THR A 268 -26.66 -9.49 40.11
N HIS A 269 -27.46 -9.64 41.16
CA HIS A 269 -28.60 -10.56 41.13
C HIS A 269 -29.56 -10.26 39.97
N GLU A 270 -29.78 -8.99 39.64
CA GLU A 270 -30.66 -8.57 38.54
C GLU A 270 -30.09 -8.98 37.17
N ASP A 271 -28.79 -8.77 36.95
CA ASP A 271 -28.10 -9.19 35.72
C ASP A 271 -28.24 -10.70 35.48
N LEU A 272 -28.23 -11.48 36.56
CA LEU A 272 -28.24 -12.94 36.49
C LEU A 272 -29.63 -13.52 36.20
N LEU A 273 -30.71 -12.74 36.34
CA LEU A 273 -32.08 -13.22 36.09
C LEU A 273 -32.31 -13.62 34.63
N ILE A 274 -31.56 -13.04 33.69
CA ILE A 274 -31.65 -13.43 32.28
C ILE A 274 -31.31 -14.91 32.07
N PHE A 275 -30.45 -15.48 32.91
CA PHE A 275 -30.03 -16.87 32.83
C PHE A 275 -31.03 -17.87 33.44
N ASP A 276 -32.21 -17.41 33.91
CA ASP A 276 -33.36 -18.30 34.19
C ASP A 276 -34.13 -18.68 32.90
N ASN A 277 -33.82 -18.05 31.77
CA ASN A 277 -34.35 -18.47 30.48
C ASN A 277 -33.67 -19.77 30.01
N PRO A 278 -34.40 -20.71 29.37
CA PRO A 278 -33.81 -21.95 28.86
C PRO A 278 -32.76 -21.69 27.77
N GLU A 279 -32.94 -20.63 27.00
CA GLU A 279 -32.03 -20.15 25.98
C GLU A 279 -31.77 -18.66 26.23
N VAL A 280 -30.50 -18.29 26.19
CA VAL A 280 -30.05 -16.90 26.25
C VAL A 280 -29.22 -16.64 25.01
N TYR A 281 -29.61 -15.67 24.23
CA TYR A 281 -28.89 -15.26 23.03
C TYR A 281 -27.89 -14.17 23.40
N THR A 282 -26.69 -14.27 22.85
CA THR A 282 -25.59 -13.35 23.11
C THR A 282 -25.04 -12.81 21.81
N GLY A 283 -24.63 -11.54 21.84
CA GLY A 283 -23.94 -10.88 20.75
C GLY A 283 -22.85 -9.99 21.31
N ILE A 284 -21.83 -9.73 20.50
CA ILE A 284 -20.77 -8.79 20.83
C ILE A 284 -20.90 -7.61 19.89
N LEU A 285 -20.76 -6.42 20.46
CA LEU A 285 -20.67 -5.17 19.74
C LEU A 285 -19.27 -4.60 19.95
N ILE A 286 -18.52 -4.48 18.86
CA ILE A 286 -17.16 -3.93 18.84
C ILE A 286 -17.23 -2.53 18.27
N THR A 287 -16.97 -1.53 19.10
CA THR A 287 -16.84 -0.14 18.66
C THR A 287 -15.38 0.17 18.39
N ILE A 288 -15.09 0.58 17.16
CA ILE A 288 -13.81 1.13 16.76
C ILE A 288 -13.95 2.65 16.82
N PRO A 289 -13.28 3.36 17.75
CA PRO A 289 -13.52 4.79 18.01
C PRO A 289 -13.18 5.74 16.86
N GLY A 290 -12.70 5.22 15.72
CA GLY A 290 -12.19 6.00 14.60
C GLY A 290 -10.78 6.50 14.91
N THR A 291 -10.05 6.92 13.87
CA THR A 291 -8.65 7.30 14.04
C THR A 291 -8.45 8.80 14.29
N GLY A 292 -9.53 9.58 14.27
CA GLY A 292 -9.47 11.04 14.44
C GLY A 292 -8.62 11.75 13.38
N GLY A 293 -8.55 11.19 12.16
CA GLY A 293 -7.69 11.67 11.07
C GLY A 293 -6.25 11.16 11.13
N THR A 294 -5.88 10.38 12.16
CA THR A 294 -4.59 9.71 12.20
C THR A 294 -4.60 8.55 11.19
N LEU A 295 -3.54 8.42 10.40
CA LEU A 295 -3.41 7.30 9.49
C LEU A 295 -2.93 6.06 10.24
N VAL A 296 -3.62 4.95 10.05
CA VAL A 296 -3.27 3.64 10.60
C VAL A 296 -3.18 2.61 9.49
N ARG A 297 -2.26 1.66 9.63
CA ARG A 297 -2.16 0.52 8.72
C ARG A 297 -2.93 -0.65 9.30
N VAL A 298 -3.57 -1.43 8.45
CA VAL A 298 -4.25 -2.67 8.87
C VAL A 298 -3.78 -3.77 7.96
N TYR A 299 -3.34 -4.87 8.55
CA TYR A 299 -2.86 -6.04 7.86
C TYR A 299 -3.89 -7.17 7.95
N ASP A 300 -3.82 -8.11 7.01
CA ASP A 300 -4.64 -9.33 7.02
C ASP A 300 -4.43 -10.19 8.27
N SER A 301 -3.28 -10.03 8.92
CA SER A 301 -2.95 -10.66 10.20
C SER A 301 -3.60 -10.00 11.42
N ASP A 302 -4.24 -8.84 11.28
CA ASP A 302 -4.80 -8.11 12.41
C ASP A 302 -6.21 -8.60 12.77
N PHE A 303 -6.47 -8.78 14.06
CA PHE A 303 -7.73 -9.36 14.54
C PHE A 303 -8.09 -8.88 15.95
N VAL A 304 -9.35 -9.09 16.31
CA VAL A 304 -9.84 -9.05 17.71
C VAL A 304 -10.39 -10.42 18.06
N GLY A 305 -9.79 -11.06 19.06
CA GLY A 305 -10.21 -12.36 19.57
C GLY A 305 -10.92 -12.20 20.92
N ILE A 306 -12.10 -12.80 21.08
CA ILE A 306 -12.86 -12.73 22.33
C ILE A 306 -13.25 -14.12 22.78
N LYS A 307 -12.95 -14.44 24.04
CA LYS A 307 -13.41 -15.66 24.72
C LYS A 307 -14.06 -15.25 26.03
N ALA A 308 -15.35 -15.52 26.19
CA ALA A 308 -16.10 -15.14 27.37
C ALA A 308 -16.89 -16.32 27.94
N TYR A 309 -17.08 -16.32 29.26
CA TYR A 309 -17.95 -17.25 29.96
C TYR A 309 -18.52 -16.62 31.23
N VAL A 310 -19.74 -17.00 31.56
CA VAL A 310 -20.41 -16.59 32.81
C VAL A 310 -20.23 -17.70 33.85
N VAL A 311 -19.80 -17.31 35.04
CA VAL A 311 -19.72 -18.21 36.19
C VAL A 311 -20.82 -17.83 37.17
N ILE A 312 -21.79 -18.71 37.34
CA ILE A 312 -22.87 -18.56 38.33
C ILE A 312 -22.50 -19.37 39.56
N ARG A 313 -22.61 -18.76 40.74
CA ARG A 313 -22.39 -19.40 42.04
C ARG A 313 -23.69 -19.45 42.80
N GLY A 314 -24.02 -20.63 43.29
CA GLY A 314 -25.10 -20.81 44.24
C GLY A 314 -24.89 -22.03 45.11
N ARG A 315 -25.78 -22.20 46.08
CA ARG A 315 -25.82 -23.44 46.87
C ARG A 315 -26.58 -24.49 46.08
N LEU A 316 -26.08 -25.72 46.06
CA LEU A 316 -26.89 -26.85 45.65
C LEU A 316 -27.60 -27.37 46.90
N GLY A 317 -28.92 -27.52 46.80
CA GLY A 317 -29.79 -27.85 47.93
C GLY A 317 -29.30 -29.00 48.80
N HIS A 318 -29.40 -28.81 50.11
CA HIS A 318 -29.25 -29.86 51.11
C HIS A 318 -30.20 -31.03 50.81
N GLU A 319 -29.70 -32.27 50.88
CA GLU A 319 -30.55 -33.46 51.05
C GLU A 319 -31.48 -33.21 52.25
N ARG A 320 -32.78 -33.00 51.97
CA ARG A 320 -33.81 -33.05 53.00
C ARG A 320 -33.95 -34.50 53.47
N PHE A 321 -33.13 -34.91 54.43
CA PHE A 321 -33.42 -36.09 55.24
C PHE A 321 -34.68 -35.79 56.07
N THR A 322 -35.85 -36.13 55.52
CA THR A 322 -37.01 -36.39 56.37
C THR A 322 -36.79 -37.74 57.03
N SER A 323 -36.31 -37.74 58.28
CA SER A 323 -36.49 -38.90 59.15
C SER A 323 -37.99 -39.09 59.36
N LYS A 324 -38.55 -40.13 58.74
CA LYS A 324 -39.80 -40.72 59.21
C LYS A 324 -39.45 -41.68 60.34
N GLU A 325 -39.86 -41.34 61.56
CA GLU A 325 -40.30 -42.34 62.54
C GLU A 325 -41.74 -42.75 62.22
#